data_AF-A0A7Y3U754-F1
#
_entry.id   AF-A0A7Y3U754-F1
#
_cell.length_a   1.000
_cell.length_b   1.000
_cell.length_c   1.000
_cell.angle_alpha   90.00
_cell.angle_beta   90.00
_cell.angle_gamma   90.00
#
_symmetry.space_group_name_H-M   'P 1'
#
loop_
_entity.id
_entity.type
_entity.pdbx_description
1 polymer ?
#
loop_
_entity_poly.entity_id
_entity_poly.type
_entity_poly.pdbx_seq_one_letter_code
_entity_poly.pdbx_strand_id
1 'polypeptide(L)'
;MTTSGEPQPETPADQADPVLIAFLAERDEPCPKCGYNLRGCTSTKCPECGTTVKLVIKQAYWSPAAWVVTIMGICIPLGACIATSVMTAIITIISGFEPESLGFVFWNLCLCVVPAAILTSVASKQERFIDKSRATQRVYASMAVFCGIAYICLGWGCLVAMMI
;
A
#
# COMPACT_ATOMS: atom_id res chain seq x y z
N MET A 1 27.18 -21.77 11.67
CA MET A 1 27.25 -20.30 11.69
C MET A 1 26.11 -19.80 12.56
N THR A 2 26.37 -19.68 13.85
CA THR A 2 25.42 -19.20 14.86
C THR A 2 25.47 -17.68 14.88
N THR A 3 24.38 -17.02 14.49
CA THR A 3 24.22 -15.58 14.71
C THR A 3 24.06 -15.36 16.21
N SER A 4 25.15 -15.00 16.88
CA SER A 4 25.14 -14.50 18.25
C SER A 4 24.25 -13.26 18.30
N GLY A 5 23.12 -13.36 19.00
CA GLY A 5 22.20 -12.24 19.19
C GLY A 5 22.89 -11.13 19.97
N GLU A 6 22.93 -9.94 19.38
CA GLU A 6 23.33 -8.72 20.07
C GLU A 6 22.41 -8.51 21.28
N PRO A 7 22.94 -8.37 22.52
CA PRO A 7 22.12 -8.15 23.69
C PRO A 7 21.32 -6.86 23.50
N GLN A 8 19.99 -6.98 23.44
CA GLN A 8 19.12 -5.82 23.38
C GLN A 8 19.41 -4.94 24.61
N PRO A 9 19.60 -3.61 24.43
CA PRO A 9 19.83 -2.72 25.56
C PRO A 9 18.66 -2.84 26.53
N GLU A 10 18.95 -3.41 27.69
CA GLU A 10 18.00 -3.58 28.79
C GLU A 10 17.55 -2.18 29.23
N THR A 11 16.42 -1.74 28.69
CA THR A 11 15.78 -0.48 29.08
C THR A 11 15.40 -0.62 30.57
N PRO A 12 15.79 0.30 31.47
CA PRO A 12 15.57 0.16 32.90
C PRO A 12 14.08 -0.06 33.18
N ALA A 13 13.72 -1.30 33.52
CA ALA A 13 12.34 -1.78 33.47
C ALA A 13 11.41 -1.22 34.56
N ASP A 14 11.87 -0.28 35.39
CA ASP A 14 11.14 0.19 36.58
C ASP A 14 11.20 1.72 36.78
N GLN A 15 11.75 2.47 35.83
CA GLN A 15 11.64 3.93 35.89
C GLN A 15 10.25 4.34 35.42
N ALA A 16 9.54 5.07 36.28
CA ALA A 16 8.27 5.68 35.96
C ALA A 16 8.42 6.52 34.67
N ASP A 17 7.64 6.20 33.65
CA ASP A 17 7.62 6.95 32.39
C ASP A 17 6.88 8.28 32.61
N PRO A 18 7.60 9.42 32.67
CA PRO A 18 6.97 10.71 32.98
C PRO A 18 5.98 11.14 31.89
N VAL A 19 6.15 10.66 30.65
CA VAL A 19 5.26 10.99 29.54
C VAL A 19 3.92 10.27 29.70
N LEU A 20 3.95 9.00 30.12
CA LEU A 20 2.73 8.25 30.43
C LEU A 20 1.95 8.92 31.58
N ILE A 21 2.64 9.32 32.65
CA ILE A 21 2.01 9.96 33.81
C ILE A 21 1.38 11.30 33.41
N ALA A 22 2.09 12.13 32.66
CA ALA A 22 1.56 13.39 32.15
C ALA A 22 0.34 13.17 31.24
N PHE A 23 0.38 12.15 30.38
CA PHE A 23 -0.75 11.80 29.51
C PHE A 23 -2.00 11.38 30.29
N LEU A 24 -1.83 10.54 31.32
CA LEU A 24 -2.90 10.05 32.18
C LEU A 24 -3.41 11.10 33.18
N ALA A 25 -2.63 12.14 33.50
CA ALA A 25 -3.07 13.21 34.40
C ALA A 25 -4.32 13.96 33.87
N GLU A 26 -4.43 14.08 32.56
CA GLU A 26 -5.46 14.88 31.89
C GLU A 26 -6.53 14.06 31.15
N ARG A 27 -6.33 12.74 30.99
CA ARG A 27 -7.18 11.90 30.12
C ARG A 27 -7.81 10.73 30.87
N ASP A 28 -9.08 10.48 30.55
CA ASP A 28 -9.82 9.30 30.99
C ASP A 28 -9.52 8.13 30.05
N GLU A 29 -8.55 7.30 30.40
CA GLU A 29 -8.12 6.15 29.60
C GLU A 29 -8.36 4.85 30.38
N PRO A 30 -9.18 3.92 29.87
CA PRO A 30 -9.47 2.67 30.57
C PRO A 30 -8.29 1.69 30.49
N CYS A 31 -8.02 1.00 31.59
CA CYS A 31 -7.02 -0.06 31.64
C CYS A 31 -7.41 -1.18 30.65
N PRO A 32 -6.49 -1.64 29.77
CA PRO A 32 -6.80 -2.65 28.76
C PRO A 32 -7.10 -4.04 29.33
N LYS A 33 -6.79 -4.29 30.61
CA LYS A 33 -7.05 -5.57 31.28
C LYS A 33 -8.34 -5.58 32.10
N CYS A 34 -8.55 -4.57 32.96
CA CYS A 34 -9.68 -4.54 33.90
C CYS A 34 -10.71 -3.44 33.63
N GLY A 35 -10.43 -2.50 32.71
CA GLY A 35 -11.32 -1.38 32.39
C GLY A 35 -11.31 -0.21 33.39
N TYR A 36 -10.55 -0.30 34.49
CA TYR A 36 -10.42 0.80 35.46
C TYR A 36 -9.88 2.07 34.81
N ASN A 37 -10.45 3.23 35.12
CA ASN A 37 -10.01 4.51 34.59
C ASN A 37 -8.65 4.90 35.19
N LEU A 38 -7.64 5.06 34.33
CA LEU A 38 -6.27 5.35 34.74
C LEU A 38 -6.00 6.86 34.93
N ARG A 39 -7.03 7.71 34.89
CA ARG A 39 -6.86 9.16 35.08
C ARG A 39 -6.20 9.48 36.41
N GLY A 40 -5.13 10.29 36.35
CA GLY A 40 -4.36 10.71 37.51
C GLY A 40 -3.43 9.63 38.08
N CYS A 41 -3.23 8.50 37.38
CA CYS A 41 -2.31 7.48 37.83
C CYS A 41 -0.86 7.98 37.77
N THR A 42 -0.14 7.90 38.89
CA THR A 42 1.27 8.31 39.03
C THR A 42 2.26 7.17 38.83
N SER A 43 1.77 5.99 38.47
CA SER A 43 2.56 4.76 38.29
C SER A 43 2.35 4.16 36.90
N THR A 44 3.33 3.42 36.41
CA THR A 44 3.20 2.61 35.20
C THR A 44 2.36 1.35 35.44
N LYS A 45 1.90 1.08 36.67
CA LYS A 45 1.06 -0.09 37.02
C LYS A 45 -0.35 0.34 37.38
N CYS A 46 -1.34 -0.38 36.86
CA CYS A 46 -2.74 -0.18 37.22
C CYS A 46 -2.95 -0.47 38.72
N PRO A 47 -3.61 0.43 39.49
CA PRO A 47 -3.81 0.25 40.93
C PRO A 47 -4.73 -0.93 41.26
N GLU A 48 -5.66 -1.27 40.37
CA GLU A 48 -6.60 -2.37 40.59
C GLU A 48 -5.99 -3.75 40.25
N CYS A 49 -5.39 -3.88 39.07
CA CYS A 49 -4.97 -5.19 38.55
C CYS A 49 -3.46 -5.41 38.47
N GLY A 50 -2.65 -4.43 38.89
CA GLY A 50 -1.19 -4.47 38.90
C GLY A 50 -0.52 -4.54 37.52
N THR A 51 -1.29 -4.45 36.43
CA THR A 51 -0.76 -4.61 35.08
C THR A 51 0.03 -3.38 34.65
N THR A 52 1.24 -3.61 34.13
CA THR A 52 2.08 -2.55 33.57
C THR A 52 1.45 -2.00 32.30
N VAL A 53 1.20 -0.70 32.30
CA VAL A 53 0.69 0.09 31.19
C VAL A 53 1.87 0.81 30.53
N LYS A 54 1.87 0.87 29.20
CA LYS A 54 2.87 1.59 28.42
C LYS A 54 2.15 2.51 27.44
N LEU A 55 2.62 3.74 27.33
CA LEU A 55 2.13 4.65 26.30
C LEU A 55 2.71 4.20 24.96
N VAL A 56 1.85 3.85 24.01
CA VAL A 56 2.27 3.45 22.66
C VAL A 56 1.57 4.36 21.68
N ILE A 57 2.35 5.10 20.90
CA ILE A 57 1.83 5.83 19.76
C ILE A 57 1.54 4.80 18.67
N LYS A 58 0.30 4.32 18.60
CA LYS A 58 -0.17 3.55 17.45
C LYS A 58 -0.56 4.53 16.36
N GLN A 59 0.03 4.39 15.17
CA GLN A 59 -0.52 5.05 13.99
C GLN A 59 -1.99 4.62 13.85
N ALA A 60 -2.87 5.60 13.73
CA ALA A 60 -4.31 5.39 13.60
C ALA A 60 -4.60 4.68 12.27
N TYR A 61 -4.53 3.35 12.30
CA TYR A 61 -4.98 2.43 11.27
C TYR A 61 -4.44 2.74 9.87
N TRP A 62 -3.18 2.37 9.62
CA TRP A 62 -2.74 2.13 8.26
C TRP A 62 -3.57 0.97 7.69
N SER A 63 -4.44 1.22 6.70
CA SER A 63 -5.09 0.15 5.95
C SER A 63 -4.27 -0.14 4.70
N PRO A 64 -3.30 -1.09 4.74
CA PRO A 64 -2.47 -1.41 3.59
C PRO A 64 -3.32 -1.89 2.40
N ALA A 65 -4.52 -2.41 2.66
CA ALA A 65 -5.43 -2.93 1.65
C ALA A 65 -5.72 -1.95 0.50
N ALA A 66 -6.01 -0.67 0.78
CA ALA A 66 -6.34 0.28 -0.30
C ALA A 66 -5.13 0.59 -1.20
N TRP A 67 -3.94 0.69 -0.60
CA TRP A 67 -2.69 0.92 -1.32
C TRP A 67 -2.30 -0.31 -2.15
N VAL A 68 -2.40 -1.51 -1.57
CA VAL A 68 -2.15 -2.78 -2.25
C VAL A 68 -3.11 -2.98 -3.44
N VAL A 69 -4.42 -2.74 -3.27
CA VAL A 69 -5.40 -2.84 -4.35
C VAL A 69 -5.07 -1.86 -5.49
N THR A 70 -4.63 -0.64 -5.15
CA THR A 70 -4.21 0.36 -6.16
C THR A 70 -2.99 -0.15 -6.94
N ILE A 71 -1.98 -0.69 -6.27
CA ILE A 71 -0.80 -1.27 -6.94
C ILE A 71 -1.19 -2.45 -7.82
N MET A 72 -2.00 -3.39 -7.30
CA MET A 72 -2.45 -4.55 -8.06
C MET A 72 -3.25 -4.13 -9.31
N GLY A 73 -4.13 -3.14 -9.17
CA GLY A 73 -4.92 -2.60 -10.27
C GLY A 73 -4.07 -1.96 -11.39
N ILE A 74 -2.86 -1.50 -11.08
CA ILE A 74 -1.93 -0.92 -12.06
C ILE A 74 -0.96 -1.98 -12.62
N CYS A 75 -0.47 -2.90 -11.77
CA CYS A 75 0.50 -3.92 -12.18
C CYS A 75 -0.09 -4.97 -13.13
N ILE A 76 -1.35 -5.37 -12.93
CA ILE A 76 -1.99 -6.41 -13.78
C ILE A 76 -2.10 -5.95 -15.24
N PRO A 77 -2.68 -4.75 -15.54
CA PRO A 77 -2.69 -4.24 -16.91
C PRO A 77 -1.27 -4.09 -17.46
N LEU A 78 -0.34 -3.48 -16.71
CA LEU A 78 1.03 -3.27 -17.18
C LEU A 78 1.72 -4.58 -17.59
N GLY A 79 1.58 -5.63 -16.78
CA GLY A 79 2.11 -6.96 -17.11
C GLY A 79 1.48 -7.55 -18.37
N ALA A 80 0.17 -7.42 -18.53
CA ALA A 80 -0.53 -7.86 -19.74
C ALA A 80 -0.02 -7.12 -21.00
N CYS A 81 0.22 -5.81 -20.91
CA CYS A 81 0.72 -5.02 -22.05
C CYS A 81 2.14 -5.41 -22.45
N ILE A 82 3.01 -5.64 -21.47
CA ILE A 82 4.38 -6.08 -21.74
C ILE A 82 4.34 -7.45 -22.42
N ALA A 83 3.53 -8.38 -21.90
CA ALA A 83 3.38 -9.71 -22.48
C ALA A 83 2.85 -9.66 -23.92
N THR A 84 1.79 -8.89 -24.19
CA THR A 84 1.26 -8.74 -25.55
C THR A 84 2.26 -8.10 -26.50
N SER A 85 2.95 -7.04 -26.06
CA SER A 85 3.98 -6.36 -26.87
C SER A 85 5.12 -7.31 -27.25
N VAL A 86 5.60 -8.09 -26.29
CA VAL A 86 6.67 -9.08 -26.51
C VAL A 86 6.20 -10.16 -27.48
N MET A 87 4.99 -10.70 -27.29
CA MET A 87 4.42 -11.73 -28.17
C MET A 87 4.26 -11.22 -29.61
N THR A 88 3.73 -10.01 -29.81
CA THR A 88 3.60 -9.42 -31.15
C THR A 88 4.97 -9.19 -31.78
N ALA A 89 5.95 -8.68 -31.03
CA ALA A 89 7.30 -8.48 -31.55
C ALA A 89 7.94 -9.81 -32.01
N ILE A 90 7.76 -10.90 -31.25
CA ILE A 90 8.23 -12.24 -31.64
C ILE A 90 7.56 -12.70 -32.94
N ILE A 91 6.24 -12.54 -33.05
CA ILE A 91 5.49 -12.93 -34.26
C ILE A 91 6.02 -12.15 -35.47
N THR A 92 6.16 -10.83 -35.38
CA THR A 92 6.69 -9.98 -36.46
C THR A 92 8.10 -10.39 -36.89
N ILE A 93 8.96 -10.80 -35.95
CA ILE A 93 10.32 -11.28 -36.27
C ILE A 93 10.26 -12.59 -37.08
N ILE A 94 9.32 -13.48 -36.75
CA ILE A 94 9.18 -14.79 -37.40
C ILE A 94 8.47 -14.69 -38.76
N SER A 95 7.40 -13.91 -38.85
CA SER A 95 6.56 -13.80 -40.05
C SER A 95 7.16 -12.90 -41.14
N GLY A 96 8.20 -12.13 -40.79
CA GLY A 96 8.65 -11.02 -41.61
C GLY A 96 7.92 -9.73 -41.26
N PHE A 97 8.59 -8.61 -41.53
CA PHE A 97 8.18 -7.30 -41.06
C PHE A 97 7.08 -6.70 -41.94
N GLU A 98 5.86 -6.58 -41.39
CA GLU A 98 4.76 -5.82 -41.99
C GLU A 98 4.60 -4.46 -41.29
N PRO A 99 4.45 -3.35 -42.03
CA PRO A 99 4.38 -2.01 -41.45
C PRO A 99 3.20 -1.80 -40.49
N GLU A 100 2.09 -2.54 -40.66
CA GLU A 100 0.93 -2.48 -39.76
C GLU A 100 1.26 -2.96 -38.34
N SER A 101 2.17 -3.93 -38.21
CA SER A 101 2.60 -4.46 -36.91
C SER A 101 3.35 -3.42 -36.07
N LEU A 102 4.06 -2.48 -36.72
CA LEU A 102 4.80 -1.44 -36.03
C LEU A 102 3.86 -0.42 -35.38
N GLY A 103 2.73 -0.11 -36.02
CA GLY A 103 1.67 0.71 -35.43
C GLY A 103 1.09 0.08 -34.16
N PHE A 104 0.86 -1.23 -34.18
CA PHE A 104 0.36 -1.97 -33.02
C PHE A 104 1.37 -2.02 -31.85
N VAL A 105 2.65 -2.26 -32.14
CA VAL A 105 3.72 -2.23 -31.13
C VAL A 105 3.84 -0.84 -30.51
N PHE A 106 3.82 0.22 -31.33
CA PHE A 106 3.89 1.60 -30.85
C PHE A 106 2.67 1.96 -29.98
N TRP A 107 1.46 1.57 -30.42
CA TRP A 107 0.23 1.75 -29.65
C TRP A 107 0.33 1.07 -28.28
N ASN A 108 0.74 -0.20 -28.22
CA ASN A 108 0.92 -0.90 -26.94
C ASN A 108 2.00 -0.26 -26.07
N LEU A 109 3.11 0.21 -26.67
CA LEU A 109 4.19 0.87 -25.94
C LEU A 109 3.70 2.19 -25.30
N CYS A 110 2.98 3.02 -26.06
CA CYS A 110 2.37 4.26 -25.54
C CYS A 110 1.43 3.96 -24.37
N LEU A 111 0.67 2.88 -24.50
CA LEU A 111 -0.25 2.45 -23.48
C LEU A 111 0.43 1.90 -22.20
N CYS A 112 1.69 1.43 -22.26
CA CYS A 112 2.49 1.07 -21.07
C CYS A 112 3.00 2.30 -20.29
N VAL A 113 3.28 3.41 -20.99
CA VAL A 113 3.89 4.60 -20.37
C VAL A 113 2.93 5.26 -19.37
N VAL A 114 1.64 5.30 -19.68
CA VAL A 114 0.64 5.98 -18.83
C VAL A 114 0.47 5.28 -17.47
N PRO A 115 0.20 3.96 -17.37
CA PRO A 115 0.15 3.24 -16.10
C PRO A 115 1.47 3.28 -15.34
N ALA A 116 2.61 3.20 -16.03
CA ALA A 116 3.92 3.29 -15.40
C ALA A 116 4.13 4.66 -14.75
N ALA A 117 3.80 5.77 -15.44
CA ALA A 117 3.89 7.12 -14.89
C ALA A 117 2.94 7.31 -13.70
N ILE A 118 1.73 6.75 -13.76
CA ILE A 118 0.77 6.76 -12.64
C ILE A 118 1.36 5.98 -11.46
N LEU A 119 1.88 4.78 -11.68
CA LEU A 119 2.49 3.95 -10.65
C LEU A 119 3.65 4.69 -9.97
N THR A 120 4.57 5.26 -10.74
CA THR A 120 5.70 6.03 -10.22
C THR A 120 5.24 7.28 -9.45
N SER A 121 4.22 7.98 -9.94
CA SER A 121 3.64 9.13 -9.23
C SER A 121 2.94 8.72 -7.92
N VAL A 122 2.26 7.57 -7.88
CA VAL A 122 1.59 7.06 -6.68
C VAL A 122 2.62 6.55 -5.67
N ALA A 123 3.61 5.78 -6.13
CA ALA A 123 4.68 5.24 -5.30
C ALA A 123 5.54 6.36 -4.67
N SER A 124 5.93 7.36 -5.46
CA SER A 124 6.70 8.52 -4.96
C SER A 124 5.93 9.42 -4.00
N LYS A 125 4.59 9.32 -3.96
CA LYS A 125 3.71 10.12 -3.08
C LYS A 125 3.01 9.27 -2.02
N GLN A 126 3.59 8.11 -1.68
CA GLN A 126 3.01 7.17 -0.72
C GLN A 126 2.68 7.85 0.63
N GLU A 127 3.57 8.69 1.15
CA GLU A 127 3.34 9.41 2.41
C GLU A 127 2.08 10.30 2.35
N ARG A 128 1.93 11.07 1.27
CA ARG A 128 0.75 11.95 1.09
C ARG A 128 -0.55 11.18 0.86
N PHE A 129 -0.48 9.94 0.40
CA PHE A 129 -1.65 9.10 0.23
C PHE A 129 -2.13 8.54 1.57
N ILE A 130 -1.20 8.25 2.48
CA ILE A 130 -1.49 7.77 3.83
C ILE A 130 -2.27 8.82 4.63
N ASP A 131 -1.97 10.11 4.43
CA ASP A 131 -2.66 11.22 5.12
C ASP A 131 -4.10 11.46 4.64
N LYS A 132 -4.55 10.82 3.55
CA LYS A 132 -5.90 11.03 3.00
C LYS A 132 -6.95 10.20 3.74
N SER A 133 -8.18 10.71 3.76
CA SER A 133 -9.33 10.01 4.34
C SER A 133 -9.59 8.66 3.66
N ARG A 134 -10.13 7.69 4.41
CA ARG A 134 -10.50 6.36 3.88
C ARG A 134 -11.45 6.42 2.69
N ALA A 135 -12.39 7.38 2.70
CA ALA A 135 -13.32 7.57 1.59
C ALA A 135 -12.58 7.94 0.30
N THR A 136 -11.64 8.89 0.41
CA THR A 136 -10.79 9.31 -0.71
C THR A 136 -9.89 8.18 -1.21
N GLN A 137 -9.29 7.40 -0.30
CA GLN A 137 -8.46 6.26 -0.67
C GLN A 137 -9.25 5.19 -1.46
N ARG A 138 -10.50 4.92 -1.05
CA ARG A 138 -11.39 4.00 -1.77
C ARG A 138 -11.72 4.50 -3.17
N VAL A 139 -12.03 5.78 -3.33
CA VAL A 139 -12.31 6.38 -4.65
C VAL A 139 -11.12 6.21 -5.59
N TYR A 140 -9.90 6.50 -5.13
CA TYR A 140 -8.70 6.30 -5.94
C TYR A 140 -8.47 4.83 -6.33
N ALA A 141 -8.65 3.90 -5.38
CA ALA A 141 -8.53 2.47 -5.66
C ALA A 141 -9.58 2.00 -6.68
N SER A 142 -10.84 2.43 -6.54
CA SER A 142 -11.91 2.12 -7.48
C SER A 142 -11.66 2.70 -8.87
N MET A 143 -11.19 3.95 -8.96
CA MET A 143 -10.82 4.56 -10.23
C MET A 143 -9.66 3.81 -10.90
N ALA A 144 -8.63 3.43 -10.16
CA ALA A 144 -7.50 2.67 -10.70
C ALA A 144 -7.94 1.31 -11.26
N VAL A 145 -8.78 0.57 -10.53
CA VAL A 145 -9.33 -0.71 -11.01
C VAL A 145 -10.21 -0.51 -12.24
N PHE A 146 -11.10 0.48 -12.23
CA PHE A 146 -11.98 0.78 -13.36
C PHE A 146 -11.18 1.15 -14.61
N CYS A 147 -10.18 2.02 -14.48
CA CYS A 147 -9.26 2.36 -15.57
C CYS A 147 -8.52 1.13 -16.08
N GLY A 148 -8.03 0.26 -15.19
CA GLY A 148 -7.36 -0.99 -15.58
C GLY A 148 -8.28 -1.95 -16.35
N ILE A 149 -9.54 -2.09 -15.96
CA ILE A 149 -10.53 -2.92 -16.67
C ILE A 149 -10.87 -2.32 -18.03
N ALA A 150 -11.22 -1.03 -18.08
CA ALA A 150 -11.55 -0.35 -19.32
C ALA A 150 -10.39 -0.43 -20.33
N TYR A 151 -9.17 -0.31 -19.82
CA TYR A 151 -7.95 -0.49 -20.57
C TYR A 151 -7.85 -1.90 -21.20
N ILE A 152 -8.04 -2.96 -20.41
CA ILE A 152 -7.98 -4.34 -20.91
C ILE A 152 -9.06 -4.56 -21.98
N CYS A 153 -10.27 -4.06 -21.76
CA CYS A 153 -11.38 -4.17 -22.72
C CYS A 153 -11.08 -3.47 -24.05
N LEU A 154 -10.51 -2.27 -24.02
CA LEU A 154 -10.12 -1.53 -25.24
C LEU A 154 -9.01 -2.26 -26.00
N GLY A 155 -7.98 -2.73 -25.30
CA GLY A 155 -6.88 -3.49 -25.91
C GLY A 155 -7.36 -4.79 -26.59
N TRP A 156 -8.21 -5.56 -25.90
CA TRP A 156 -8.83 -6.76 -26.47
C TRP A 156 -9.74 -6.46 -27.65
N GLY A 157 -10.57 -5.40 -27.57
CA GLY A 157 -11.45 -5.00 -28.66
C GLY A 157 -10.70 -4.68 -29.95
N CYS A 158 -9.59 -3.93 -29.86
CA CYS A 158 -8.73 -3.65 -31.01
C CYS A 158 -8.10 -4.94 -31.59
N LEU A 159 -7.63 -5.84 -30.72
CA LEU A 159 -7.00 -7.09 -31.17
C LEU A 159 -8.01 -7.99 -31.90
N VAL A 160 -9.23 -8.11 -31.39
CA VAL A 160 -10.30 -8.88 -32.05
C VAL A 160 -10.71 -8.24 -33.38
N ALA A 161 -10.84 -6.91 -33.43
CA ALA A 161 -11.19 -6.21 -34.66
C ALA A 161 -10.15 -6.36 -35.79
N MET A 162 -8.89 -6.62 -35.45
CA MET A 162 -7.83 -6.91 -36.44
C MET A 162 -7.82 -8.36 -36.92
N MET A 163 -8.45 -9.29 -36.19
CA MET A 163 -8.51 -10.72 -36.57
C MET A 163 -9.72 -11.05 -37.48
N ILE A 164 -10.69 -10.15 -37.57
CA ILE A 164 -11.91 -10.30 -38.39
C ILE A 164 -11.70 -9.59 -39.73
#